data_AF-A0A6V7HUA4-F1
#
_entry.id   AF-A0A6V7HUA4-F1
#
_cell.length_a   1.000
_cell.length_b   1.000
_cell.length_c   1.000
_cell.angle_alpha   90.00
_cell.angle_beta   90.00
_cell.angle_gamma   90.00
#
_symmetry.space_group_name_H-M   'P 1'
#
loop_
_entity.id
_entity.type
_entity.pdbx_description
1 polymer ?
#
loop_
_entity_poly.entity_id
_entity_poly.type
_entity_poly.pdbx_seq_one_letter_code
_entity_poly.pdbx_strand_id
1 'polypeptide(L)'
;AYQIVYDHENWKRIAAYLNTDNYDKIPILNRLMILNHANKLSYDVEQDVELTIEILSYLSREKNIIPFLASQSVLNILAPKLINTPEYEPFRRFSLDLMKSAMSHIRIFDHRQDNKVTEYLKRQIINMACRFGHQDCKRVAVAKFIEAINNKNLK
;
A
#
# COMPACT_ATOMS: atom_id res chain seq x y z
N ALA A 1 -4.81 23.23 1.70
CA ALA A 1 -3.63 22.37 1.93
C ALA A 1 -2.44 22.98 1.21
N TYR A 2 -1.29 23.14 1.88
CA TYR A 2 -0.06 23.59 1.25
C TYR A 2 0.71 22.38 0.70
N GLN A 3 1.24 22.50 -0.51
CA GLN A 3 1.99 21.43 -1.17
C GLN A 3 3.49 21.73 -1.03
N ILE A 4 4.22 20.78 -0.44
CA ILE A 4 5.68 20.84 -0.41
C ILE A 4 6.18 20.15 -1.68
N VAL A 5 6.88 20.91 -2.52
CA VAL A 5 7.52 20.42 -3.74
C VAL A 5 9.02 20.38 -3.48
N TYR A 6 9.59 19.18 -3.46
CA TYR A 6 11.04 18.99 -3.43
C TYR A 6 11.57 18.88 -4.85
N ASP A 7 12.81 19.34 -5.07
CA ASP A 7 13.55 18.96 -6.27
C ASP A 7 13.87 17.45 -6.28
N HIS A 8 14.25 16.96 -7.45
CA HIS A 8 14.48 15.54 -7.69
C HIS A 8 15.63 14.95 -6.85
N GLU A 9 16.68 15.72 -6.57
CA GLU A 9 17.80 15.29 -5.75
C GLU A 9 17.38 15.12 -4.27
N ASN A 10 16.54 16.03 -3.77
CA ASN A 10 15.95 15.90 -2.45
C ASN A 10 15.02 14.69 -2.34
N TRP A 11 14.23 14.38 -3.38
CA TRP A 11 13.44 13.16 -3.38
C TRP A 11 14.28 11.90 -3.31
N LYS A 12 15.40 11.83 -4.05
CA LYS A 12 16.35 10.70 -3.97
C LYS A 12 16.90 10.54 -2.55
N ARG A 13 17.27 11.64 -1.89
CA ARG A 13 17.75 11.61 -0.50
C ARG A 13 16.68 11.13 0.47
N ILE A 14 15.43 11.55 0.27
CA ILE A 14 14.29 11.07 1.06
C ILE A 14 14.09 9.57 0.85
N ALA A 15 14.08 9.09 -0.41
CA ALA A 15 13.94 7.68 -0.73
C ALA A 15 15.07 6.84 -0.11
N ALA A 16 16.31 7.30 -0.21
CA ALA A 16 17.47 6.67 0.42
C ALA A 16 17.33 6.60 1.95
N TYR A 17 16.93 7.69 2.60
CA TYR A 17 16.76 7.71 4.06
C TYR A 17 15.63 6.80 4.54
N LEU A 18 14.48 6.82 3.84
CA LEU A 18 13.36 5.90 4.10
C LEU A 18 13.81 4.44 3.99
N ASN A 19 14.81 4.16 3.16
CA ASN A 19 15.35 2.82 2.99
C ASN A 19 16.41 2.40 4.03
N THR A 20 16.66 3.19 5.06
CA THR A 20 17.51 2.82 6.21
C THR A 20 16.70 2.22 7.35
N ASP A 21 17.39 1.62 8.32
CA ASP A 21 16.78 1.18 9.59
C ASP A 21 16.27 2.34 10.46
N ASN A 22 16.63 3.58 10.13
CA ASN A 22 16.26 4.79 10.85
C ASN A 22 15.05 5.53 10.23
N TYR A 23 14.31 4.89 9.31
CA TYR A 23 13.17 5.52 8.63
C TYR A 23 12.13 6.11 9.60
N ASP A 24 12.01 5.49 10.79
CA ASP A 24 11.06 5.86 11.83
C ASP A 24 11.41 7.18 12.55
N LYS A 25 12.65 7.66 12.40
CA LYS A 25 13.04 9.03 12.80
C LYS A 25 12.31 10.11 12.00
N ILE A 26 11.84 9.81 10.78
CA ILE A 26 10.89 10.68 10.09
C ILE A 26 9.52 10.49 10.75
N PRO A 27 8.87 11.53 11.30
CA PRO A 27 7.57 11.37 11.96
C PRO A 27 6.49 10.75 11.07
N ILE A 28 5.54 10.02 11.68
CA ILE A 28 4.44 9.33 10.98
C ILE A 28 3.72 10.25 9.99
N LEU A 29 3.40 11.49 10.42
CA LEU A 29 2.70 12.47 9.57
C LEU A 29 3.53 12.88 8.35
N ASN A 30 4.85 12.99 8.48
CA ASN A 30 5.74 13.32 7.37
C ASN A 30 5.84 12.14 6.39
N ARG A 31 5.92 10.90 6.89
CA ARG A 31 5.91 9.70 6.02
C ARG A 31 4.60 9.56 5.24
N LEU A 32 3.46 9.84 5.88
CA LEU A 32 2.14 9.96 5.25
C LEU A 32 2.16 11.01 4.13
N MET A 33 2.69 12.22 4.42
CA MET A 33 2.77 13.30 3.42
C MET A 33 3.66 12.93 2.24
N ILE A 34 4.82 12.33 2.50
CA ILE A 34 5.75 11.85 1.46
C ILE A 34 5.02 10.88 0.51
N LEU A 35 4.35 9.86 1.03
CA LEU A 35 3.61 8.90 0.21
C LEU A 35 2.46 9.53 -0.57
N ASN A 36 1.70 10.45 0.06
CA ASN A 36 0.61 11.17 -0.61
C ASN A 36 1.10 12.08 -1.74
N HIS A 37 2.36 12.53 -1.70
CA HIS A 37 2.97 13.37 -2.73
C HIS A 37 3.77 12.56 -3.77
N ALA A 38 4.23 11.36 -3.42
CA ALA A 38 4.96 10.48 -4.34
C ALA A 38 4.12 10.13 -5.58
N ASN A 39 2.78 10.17 -5.48
CA ASN A 39 1.92 10.00 -6.65
C ASN A 39 2.14 11.05 -7.76
N LYS A 40 2.60 12.26 -7.43
CA LYS A 40 2.87 13.32 -8.40
C LYS A 40 4.12 13.03 -9.21
N LEU A 41 5.10 12.37 -8.60
CA LEU A 41 6.28 11.88 -9.30
C LEU A 41 5.86 10.89 -10.40
N SER A 42 4.88 10.03 -10.10
CA SER A 42 4.42 9.00 -11.04
C SER A 42 3.73 9.51 -12.33
N TYR A 43 3.71 10.81 -12.62
CA TYR A 43 3.08 11.42 -13.80
C TYR A 43 4.06 11.97 -14.85
N ASP A 44 5.33 12.22 -14.54
CA ASP A 44 6.21 13.01 -15.41
C ASP A 44 7.07 12.16 -16.36
N VAL A 45 7.99 11.33 -15.87
CA VAL A 45 8.88 10.51 -16.73
C VAL A 45 9.30 9.18 -16.08
N GLU A 46 9.91 8.28 -16.85
CA GLU A 46 10.37 6.94 -16.39
C GLU A 46 11.21 7.00 -15.10
N GLN A 47 12.10 7.99 -15.01
CA GLN A 47 12.94 8.23 -13.83
C GLN A 47 12.12 8.48 -12.55
N ASP A 48 10.94 9.08 -12.67
CA ASP A 48 10.07 9.35 -11.53
C ASP A 48 9.30 8.09 -11.09
N VAL A 49 9.11 7.11 -11.98
CA VAL A 49 8.54 5.80 -11.63
C VAL A 49 9.54 5.01 -10.79
N GLU A 50 10.82 4.97 -11.18
CA GLU A 50 11.88 4.32 -10.39
C GLU A 50 11.94 4.90 -8.98
N LEU A 51 12.01 6.23 -8.87
CA LEU A 51 12.01 6.94 -7.60
C LEU A 51 10.74 6.68 -6.79
N THR A 52 9.58 6.59 -7.44
CA THR A 52 8.32 6.19 -6.77
C THR A 52 8.44 4.78 -6.17
N ILE A 53 9.01 3.83 -6.91
CA ILE A 53 9.20 2.45 -6.43
C ILE A 53 10.22 2.39 -5.27
N GLU A 54 11.29 3.18 -5.31
CA GLU A 54 12.23 3.32 -4.20
C GLU A 54 11.54 3.84 -2.93
N ILE A 55 10.69 4.86 -3.06
CA ILE A 55 9.87 5.36 -1.94
C ILE A 55 8.90 4.28 -1.46
N LEU A 56 8.25 3.51 -2.33
CA LEU A 56 7.35 2.45 -1.89
C LEU A 56 8.09 1.30 -1.18
N SER A 57 9.37 1.09 -1.48
CA SER A 57 10.15 -0.05 -0.96
C SER A 57 10.31 -0.04 0.57
N TYR A 58 10.29 1.14 1.22
CA TYR A 58 10.37 1.19 2.68
C TYR A 58 9.14 0.61 3.39
N LEU A 59 7.99 0.54 2.71
CA LEU A 59 6.75 0.03 3.28
C LEU A 59 6.88 -1.42 3.75
N SER A 60 7.85 -2.16 3.22
CA SER A 60 8.24 -3.49 3.70
C SER A 60 8.62 -3.52 5.19
N ARG A 61 8.94 -2.37 5.80
CA ARG A 61 9.30 -2.24 7.22
C ARG A 61 8.33 -1.37 8.01
N GLU A 62 7.36 -0.73 7.34
CA GLU A 62 6.42 0.18 8.01
C GLU A 62 5.48 -0.59 8.95
N LYS A 63 5.33 -0.07 10.17
CA LYS A 63 4.54 -0.67 11.25
C LYS A 63 3.26 0.11 11.53
N ASN A 64 3.15 1.33 11.00
CA ASN A 64 1.98 2.17 11.18
C ASN A 64 1.01 2.02 9.99
N ILE A 65 -0.26 1.80 10.32
CA ILE A 65 -1.33 1.61 9.33
C ILE A 65 -1.60 2.85 8.48
N ILE A 66 -1.37 4.05 9.03
CA ILE A 66 -1.72 5.31 8.37
C ILE A 66 -0.79 5.60 7.18
N PRO A 67 0.55 5.61 7.30
CA PRO A 67 1.43 5.70 6.14
C PRO A 67 1.23 4.55 5.17
N PHE A 68 1.06 3.31 5.66
CA PHE A 68 0.87 2.19 4.75
C PHE A 68 -0.36 2.38 3.83
N LEU A 69 -1.47 2.87 4.37
CA LEU A 69 -2.67 3.18 3.57
C LEU A 69 -2.48 4.35 2.61
N ALA A 70 -1.59 5.31 2.91
CA ALA A 70 -1.26 6.39 2.00
C ALA A 70 -0.70 5.88 0.66
N SER A 71 0.04 4.76 0.71
CA SER A 71 0.62 4.11 -0.47
C SER A 71 -0.44 3.62 -1.46
N GLN A 72 -1.67 3.39 -1.01
CA GLN A 72 -2.78 2.97 -1.86
C GLN A 72 -3.04 3.97 -3.00
N SER A 73 -2.86 5.27 -2.75
CA SER A 73 -3.02 6.30 -3.78
C SER A 73 -2.04 6.10 -4.94
N VAL A 74 -0.77 5.82 -4.63
CA VAL A 74 0.30 5.57 -5.60
C VAL A 74 0.05 4.26 -6.34
N LEU A 75 -0.25 3.18 -5.62
CA LEU A 75 -0.50 1.86 -6.21
C LEU A 75 -1.71 1.87 -7.16
N ASN A 76 -2.76 2.60 -6.83
CA ASN A 76 -3.95 2.76 -7.69
C ASN A 76 -3.66 3.55 -8.98
N ILE A 77 -2.63 4.40 -8.98
CA ILE A 77 -2.21 5.15 -10.18
C ILE A 77 -1.29 4.31 -11.05
N LEU A 78 -0.36 3.56 -10.46
CA LEU A 78 0.59 2.72 -11.20
C LEU A 78 -0.07 1.48 -11.82
N ALA A 79 -0.96 0.79 -11.09
CA ALA A 79 -1.60 -0.44 -11.56
C ALA A 79 -2.26 -0.34 -12.96
N PRO A 80 -3.14 0.65 -13.24
CA PRO A 80 -3.77 0.77 -14.56
C PRO A 80 -2.78 1.19 -15.66
N LYS A 81 -1.71 1.92 -15.32
CA LYS A 81 -0.67 2.31 -16.30
C LYS A 81 0.15 1.11 -16.75
N LEU A 82 0.39 0.16 -15.85
CA LEU A 82 1.24 -1.00 -16.10
C LEU A 82 0.48 -2.21 -16.64
N ILE A 83 -0.85 -2.30 -16.50
CA ILE A 83 -1.62 -3.54 -16.71
C ILE A 83 -1.40 -4.27 -18.04
N ASN A 84 -1.08 -3.53 -19.11
CA ASN A 84 -0.83 -4.08 -20.45
C ASN A 84 0.65 -4.04 -20.85
N THR A 85 1.56 -3.91 -19.88
CA THR A 85 3.01 -3.86 -20.10
C THR A 85 3.71 -5.05 -19.44
N PRO A 86 4.93 -5.43 -19.89
CA PRO A 86 5.71 -6.50 -19.28
C PRO A 86 6.02 -6.28 -17.79
N GLU A 87 6.02 -5.03 -17.34
CA GLU A 87 6.34 -4.61 -15.97
C GLU A 87 5.19 -4.86 -14.99
N TYR A 88 3.98 -5.19 -15.45
CA TYR A 88 2.83 -5.43 -14.57
C TYR A 88 3.06 -6.55 -13.57
N GLU A 89 3.51 -7.73 -14.01
CA GLU A 89 3.67 -8.87 -13.11
C GLU A 89 4.78 -8.64 -12.06
N PRO A 90 5.96 -8.08 -12.41
CA PRO A 90 6.91 -7.58 -11.42
C PRO A 90 6.28 -6.60 -10.42
N PHE A 91 5.57 -5.57 -10.89
CA PHE A 91 4.91 -4.58 -10.04
C PHE A 91 3.84 -5.19 -9.13
N ARG A 92 3.04 -6.12 -9.65
CA ARG A 92 2.01 -6.84 -8.93
C ARG A 92 2.60 -7.68 -7.81
N ARG A 93 3.72 -8.39 -8.08
CA ARG A 93 4.45 -9.16 -7.06
C ARG A 93 5.03 -8.25 -5.97
N PHE A 94 5.70 -7.18 -6.38
CA PHE A 94 6.21 -6.15 -5.45
C PHE A 94 5.10 -5.63 -4.53
N SER A 95 3.99 -5.20 -5.11
CA SER A 95 2.83 -4.68 -4.36
C SER A 95 2.28 -5.73 -3.40
N LEU A 96 2.16 -6.99 -3.83
CA LEU A 96 1.69 -8.09 -2.98
C LEU A 96 2.63 -8.34 -1.79
N ASP A 97 3.94 -8.27 -1.99
CA ASP A 97 4.92 -8.49 -0.93
C ASP A 97 4.91 -7.36 0.11
N LEU A 98 4.67 -6.11 -0.31
CA LEU A 98 4.40 -5.00 0.62
C LEU A 98 3.15 -5.29 1.49
N MET A 99 2.07 -5.81 0.90
CA MET A 99 0.85 -6.15 1.66
C MET A 99 1.11 -7.27 2.67
N LYS A 100 1.84 -8.32 2.29
CA LYS A 100 2.20 -9.40 3.21
C LYS A 100 3.01 -8.88 4.39
N SER A 101 3.96 -7.98 4.13
CA SER A 101 4.76 -7.37 5.19
C SER A 101 3.88 -6.55 6.15
N ALA A 102 2.99 -5.71 5.62
CA ALA A 102 2.02 -4.98 6.44
C ALA A 102 1.11 -5.91 7.25
N MET A 103 0.62 -7.00 6.66
CA MET A 103 -0.20 -7.99 7.37
C MET A 103 0.52 -8.58 8.59
N SER A 104 1.83 -8.82 8.48
CA SER A 104 2.69 -9.31 9.56
C SER A 104 2.95 -8.23 10.62
N HIS A 105 3.44 -7.06 10.21
CA HIS A 105 3.90 -6.02 11.13
C HIS A 105 2.77 -5.24 11.81
N ILE A 106 1.66 -5.02 11.11
CA ILE A 106 0.49 -4.24 11.58
C ILE A 106 -0.53 -5.14 12.30
N ARG A 107 -0.28 -6.46 12.37
CA ARG A 107 -1.16 -7.47 12.97
C ARG A 107 -2.61 -7.34 12.49
N ILE A 108 -2.78 -7.34 11.17
CA ILE A 108 -4.05 -7.00 10.51
C ILE A 108 -5.19 -7.97 10.88
N PHE A 109 -4.87 -9.18 11.29
CA PHE A 109 -5.85 -10.20 11.71
C PHE A 109 -6.10 -10.27 13.22
N ASP A 110 -5.38 -9.47 14.04
CA ASP A 110 -5.64 -9.39 15.48
C ASP A 110 -6.65 -8.27 15.75
N HIS A 111 -7.86 -8.64 16.19
CA HIS A 111 -8.96 -7.70 16.42
C HIS A 111 -9.25 -7.43 17.90
N ARG A 112 -8.44 -7.97 18.83
CA ARG A 112 -8.76 -7.98 20.27
C ARG A 112 -8.91 -6.59 20.90
N GLN A 113 -8.34 -5.55 20.28
CA GLN A 113 -8.35 -4.17 20.79
C GLN A 113 -8.74 -3.14 19.72
N ASP A 114 -9.27 -3.57 18.59
CA ASP A 114 -9.58 -2.65 17.49
C ASP A 114 -10.85 -1.85 17.78
N ASN A 115 -10.75 -0.52 17.69
CA ASN A 115 -11.94 0.32 17.55
C ASN A 115 -12.47 0.24 16.11
N LYS A 116 -13.68 0.76 15.87
CA LYS A 116 -14.33 0.74 14.54
C LYS A 116 -13.46 1.36 13.44
N VAL A 117 -12.65 2.37 13.77
CA VAL A 117 -11.76 3.03 12.81
C VAL A 117 -10.62 2.10 12.43
N THR A 118 -9.92 1.51 13.41
CA THR A 118 -8.82 0.57 13.16
C THR A 118 -9.29 -0.64 12.35
N GLU A 119 -10.47 -1.17 12.68
CA GLU A 119 -11.09 -2.27 11.94
C GLU A 119 -11.38 -1.88 10.48
N TYR A 120 -11.89 -0.66 10.24
CA TYR A 120 -12.09 -0.13 8.90
C TYR A 120 -10.77 -0.02 8.11
N LEU A 121 -9.72 0.51 8.73
CA LEU A 121 -8.42 0.67 8.09
C LEU A 121 -7.78 -0.69 7.74
N LYS A 122 -7.88 -1.67 8.64
CA LYS A 122 -7.41 -3.05 8.39
C LYS A 122 -8.13 -3.69 7.19
N ARG A 123 -9.45 -3.49 7.07
CA ARG A 123 -10.22 -3.92 5.89
C ARG A 123 -9.69 -3.32 4.58
N GLN A 124 -9.27 -2.06 4.58
CA GLN A 124 -8.71 -1.44 3.37
C GLN A 124 -7.44 -2.15 2.89
N ILE A 125 -6.55 -2.54 3.82
CA ILE A 125 -5.34 -3.30 3.46
C ILE A 125 -5.70 -4.69 2.93
N ILE A 126 -6.65 -5.39 3.57
CA ILE A 126 -7.12 -6.70 3.09
C ILE A 126 -7.69 -6.59 1.67
N ASN A 127 -8.52 -5.58 1.41
CA ASN A 127 -9.09 -5.33 0.08
C ASN A 127 -7.99 -5.09 -0.96
N MET A 128 -6.97 -4.30 -0.61
CA MET A 128 -5.84 -4.02 -1.48
C MET A 128 -5.01 -5.29 -1.76
N ALA A 129 -4.74 -6.11 -0.74
CA ALA A 129 -4.09 -7.40 -0.90
C ALA A 129 -4.86 -8.33 -1.85
N CYS A 130 -6.19 -8.33 -1.80
CA CYS A 130 -7.02 -9.10 -2.72
C CYS A 130 -6.91 -8.64 -4.16
N ARG A 131 -6.86 -7.31 -4.39
CA ARG A 131 -6.69 -6.75 -5.73
C ARG A 131 -5.39 -7.21 -6.38
N PHE A 132 -4.29 -7.26 -5.62
CA PHE A 132 -3.00 -7.76 -6.11
C PHE A 132 -2.88 -9.30 -6.09
N GLY A 133 -3.90 -10.00 -5.62
CA GLY A 133 -4.04 -11.45 -5.77
C GLY A 133 -3.54 -12.28 -4.59
N HIS A 134 -3.60 -11.75 -3.37
CA HIS A 134 -3.36 -12.52 -2.15
C HIS A 134 -4.34 -13.69 -2.04
N GLN A 135 -3.82 -14.92 -1.90
CA GLN A 135 -4.62 -16.14 -1.99
C GLN A 135 -5.59 -16.31 -0.81
N ASP A 136 -5.15 -16.03 0.41
CA ASP A 136 -5.99 -16.26 1.59
C ASP A 136 -7.23 -15.36 1.58
N CYS A 137 -7.08 -14.10 1.17
CA CYS A 137 -8.23 -13.21 1.13
C CYS A 137 -9.17 -13.55 -0.04
N LYS A 138 -8.67 -14.09 -1.17
CA LYS A 138 -9.51 -14.68 -2.23
C LYS A 138 -10.32 -15.86 -1.70
N ARG A 139 -9.68 -16.78 -0.97
CA ARG A 139 -10.35 -17.94 -0.35
C ARG A 139 -11.45 -17.50 0.61
N VAL A 140 -11.15 -16.56 1.50
CA VAL A 140 -12.13 -16.02 2.46
C VAL A 140 -13.28 -15.31 1.74
N ALA A 141 -12.99 -14.52 0.71
CA ALA A 141 -14.02 -13.83 -0.08
C ALA A 141 -14.96 -14.83 -0.78
N VAL A 142 -14.41 -15.88 -1.40
CA VAL A 142 -15.21 -16.94 -2.04
C VAL A 142 -16.05 -17.70 -1.01
N ALA A 143 -15.47 -18.08 0.13
CA ALA A 143 -16.20 -18.78 1.19
C ALA A 143 -17.39 -17.95 1.71
N LYS A 144 -17.18 -16.66 2.01
CA LYS A 144 -18.26 -15.75 2.43
C LYS A 144 -19.33 -15.55 1.36
N PHE A 145 -18.93 -15.52 0.10
CA PHE A 145 -19.87 -15.42 -1.02
C PHE A 145 -20.76 -16.67 -1.12
N ILE A 146 -20.16 -17.85 -1.04
CA ILE A 146 -20.90 -19.13 -1.03
C ILE A 146 -21.84 -19.21 0.18
N GLU A 147 -21.36 -18.83 1.37
CA GLU A 147 -22.20 -18.76 2.58
C GLU A 147 -23.38 -17.81 2.39
N ALA A 148 -23.15 -16.62 1.83
CA ALA A 148 -24.21 -15.64 1.59
C ALA A 148 -25.24 -16.14 0.56
N ILE A 149 -24.83 -16.89 -0.45
CA ILE A 149 -25.75 -17.54 -1.40
C ILE A 149 -26.54 -18.65 -0.72
N ASN A 150 -25.88 -19.52 0.04
CA ASN A 150 -26.52 -20.67 0.68
C ASN A 150 -27.46 -20.25 1.82
N ASN A 151 -27.11 -19.20 2.56
CA ASN A 151 -27.97 -18.61 3.59
C ASN A 151 -29.11 -17.77 2.98
N LYS A 152 -28.98 -17.36 1.73
CA LYS A 152 -30.10 -16.85 0.93
C LYS A 152 -30.78 -18.00 0.19
N ASN A 153 -31.64 -18.73 0.90
CA ASN A 153 -32.96 -18.98 0.32
C ASN A 153 -33.57 -17.60 0.07
N LEU A 154 -33.39 -17.08 -1.14
CA LEU A 154 -33.95 -15.82 -1.62
C LEU A 154 -35.46 -15.82 -1.33
N LYS A 155 -35.86 -15.13 -0.26
CA LYS A 155 -37.18 -14.53 -0.11
C LYS A 155 -37.05 -13.05 -0.38
#